data_AF-A0A8S2YDH1-F1
#
_entry.id   AF-A0A8S2YDH1-F1
#
_cell.length_a   1.000
_cell.length_b   1.000
_cell.length_c   1.000
_cell.angle_alpha   90.00
_cell.angle_beta   90.00
_cell.angle_gamma   90.00
#
_symmetry.space_group_name_H-M   'P 1'
#
loop_
_entity.id
_entity.type
_entity.pdbx_description
1 polymer ?
#
loop_
_entity_poly.entity_id
_entity_poly.type
_entity_poly.pdbx_seq_one_letter_code
_entity_poly.pdbx_strand_id
1 'polypeptide(L)'
;MVLQRAPQKSIVWGFGAAGKLTTLRMNNKIYTTISRSEPANQLGESIWSVTLDPVSDEGPFDIHVSQSLPNGTLSTITIHDVLFGDVWVCSGQSNMQFTVSMMFNATEEIQNAGNFSKIRLFTASLMPSASPVEELLGINLNWSVASPQTVGGPDWNYMSAVCWLYGRMIHQALDGRPIGLIATSWGGTPIEFWMPPKALQDCNDTTYNF
;
A
#
# COMPACT_ATOMS: atom_id res chain seq x y z
N MET A 1 1.92 -9.14 0.29
CA MET A 1 1.37 -7.87 0.84
C MET A 1 0.55 -8.14 2.10
N VAL A 2 0.05 -7.12 2.81
CA VAL A 2 -0.88 -7.32 3.96
C VAL A 2 -2.17 -6.55 3.71
N LEU A 3 -3.31 -7.20 3.93
CA LEU A 3 -4.65 -6.62 3.93
C LEU A 3 -5.20 -6.54 5.36
N GLN A 4 -6.11 -5.60 5.62
CA GLN A 4 -6.68 -5.43 6.96
C GLN A 4 -7.54 -6.65 7.34
N ARG A 5 -7.23 -7.24 8.49
CA ARG A 5 -7.94 -8.41 9.07
C ARG A 5 -9.32 -8.05 9.64
N ALA A 6 -10.11 -9.09 9.90
CA ALA A 6 -11.37 -9.00 10.64
C ALA A 6 -11.22 -8.30 12.01
N PRO A 7 -12.25 -7.59 12.49
CA PRO A 7 -13.63 -7.53 11.97
C PRO A 7 -13.81 -6.57 10.78
N GLN A 8 -12.76 -5.86 10.38
CA GLN A 8 -12.81 -4.97 9.22
C GLN A 8 -12.86 -5.78 7.91
N LYS A 9 -13.27 -5.10 6.84
CA LYS A 9 -13.36 -5.67 5.49
C LYS A 9 -12.37 -4.98 4.58
N SER A 10 -11.52 -5.77 3.93
CA SER A 10 -10.57 -5.24 2.95
C SER A 10 -11.23 -5.04 1.59
N ILE A 11 -10.85 -3.97 0.90
CA ILE A 11 -11.30 -3.67 -0.46
C ILE A 11 -10.17 -4.05 -1.41
N VAL A 12 -10.49 -4.86 -2.41
CA VAL A 12 -9.60 -5.15 -3.54
C VAL A 12 -10.20 -4.48 -4.76
N TRP A 13 -9.39 -3.70 -5.47
CA TRP A 13 -9.81 -2.96 -6.64
C TRP A 13 -8.72 -3.01 -7.71
N GLY A 14 -9.07 -2.58 -8.92
CA GLY A 14 -8.14 -2.40 -10.00
C GLY A 14 -8.82 -1.89 -11.26
N PHE A 15 -8.03 -1.72 -12.32
CA PHE A 15 -8.54 -1.33 -13.63
C PHE A 15 -9.07 -2.53 -14.42
N GLY A 16 -10.00 -2.27 -15.32
CA GLY A 16 -10.56 -3.25 -16.23
C GLY A 16 -11.38 -2.63 -17.34
N ALA A 17 -11.81 -3.45 -18.29
CA ALA A 17 -12.65 -3.03 -19.40
C ALA A 17 -14.06 -2.61 -18.92
N ALA A 18 -14.52 -1.44 -19.38
CA ALA A 18 -15.82 -0.87 -19.02
C ALA A 18 -16.99 -1.86 -19.22
N GLY A 19 -17.86 -1.96 -18.22
CA GLY A 19 -19.07 -2.80 -18.29
C GLY A 19 -18.80 -4.30 -18.30
N LYS A 20 -17.56 -4.76 -18.07
CA LYS A 20 -17.22 -6.18 -18.04
C LYS A 20 -17.27 -6.75 -16.64
N LEU A 21 -17.69 -8.01 -16.56
CA LEU A 21 -17.72 -8.80 -15.33
C LEU A 21 -16.30 -9.14 -14.89
N THR A 22 -15.93 -8.69 -13.70
CA THR A 22 -14.72 -9.10 -13.00
C THR A 22 -15.09 -10.11 -11.93
N THR A 23 -14.39 -11.23 -11.90
CA THR A 23 -14.52 -12.27 -10.87
C THR A 23 -13.24 -12.30 -10.04
N LEU A 24 -13.39 -12.20 -8.71
CA LEU A 24 -12.32 -12.37 -7.75
C LEU A 24 -12.56 -13.65 -6.97
N ARG A 25 -11.52 -14.48 -6.80
CA ARG A 25 -11.55 -15.71 -6.01
C ARG A 25 -10.46 -15.69 -4.95
N MET A 26 -10.84 -16.04 -3.73
CA MET A 26 -9.93 -16.17 -2.60
C MET A 26 -10.54 -17.14 -1.58
N ASN A 27 -9.76 -18.13 -1.12
CA ASN A 27 -10.17 -19.09 -0.10
C ASN A 27 -11.55 -19.74 -0.36
N ASN A 28 -11.75 -20.32 -1.55
CA ASN A 28 -13.00 -20.92 -2.03
C ASN A 28 -14.22 -19.97 -2.12
N LYS A 29 -14.06 -18.69 -1.80
CA LYS A 29 -15.09 -17.67 -2.01
C LYS A 29 -14.94 -17.06 -3.39
N ILE A 30 -16.08 -16.74 -3.98
CA ILE A 30 -16.18 -16.08 -5.29
C ILE A 30 -16.91 -14.77 -5.09
N TYR A 31 -16.33 -13.70 -5.59
CA TYR A 31 -16.90 -12.37 -5.61
C TYR A 31 -16.98 -11.89 -7.06
N THR A 32 -18.02 -11.15 -7.39
CA THR A 32 -18.23 -10.62 -8.73
C THR A 32 -18.56 -9.14 -8.66
N THR A 33 -18.02 -8.37 -9.60
CA THR A 33 -18.28 -6.93 -9.74
C THR A 33 -18.22 -6.55 -11.22
N ILE A 34 -18.65 -5.33 -11.55
CA ILE A 34 -18.61 -4.80 -12.92
C ILE A 34 -17.74 -3.55 -12.90
N SER A 35 -16.76 -3.47 -13.81
CA SER A 35 -15.96 -2.26 -14.00
C SER A 35 -16.84 -1.09 -14.42
N ARG A 36 -16.77 0.02 -13.68
CA ARG A 36 -17.49 1.25 -13.97
C ARG A 36 -16.51 2.33 -14.40
N SER A 37 -16.90 3.10 -15.40
CA SER A 37 -16.16 4.31 -15.77
C SER A 37 -16.37 5.35 -14.68
N GLU A 38 -15.30 5.83 -14.08
CA GLU A 38 -15.36 6.90 -13.09
C GLU A 38 -15.15 8.24 -13.80
N PRO A 39 -16.13 9.17 -13.79
CA PRO A 39 -16.01 10.46 -14.48
C PRO A 39 -14.83 11.32 -13.99
N ALA A 40 -14.31 11.01 -12.79
CA ALA A 40 -13.22 11.72 -12.14
C ALA A 40 -11.83 11.17 -12.47
N ASN A 41 -11.71 10.01 -13.14
CA ASN A 41 -10.38 9.52 -13.49
C ASN A 41 -9.85 10.26 -14.72
N GLN A 42 -8.64 10.80 -14.59
CA GLN A 42 -8.02 11.55 -15.68
C GLN A 42 -7.54 10.64 -16.82
N LEU A 43 -7.48 9.32 -16.57
CA LEU A 43 -7.00 8.32 -17.51
C LEU A 43 -8.11 7.75 -18.42
N GLY A 44 -9.39 8.04 -18.14
CA GLY A 44 -10.52 7.47 -18.88
C GLY A 44 -10.70 5.95 -18.67
N GLU A 45 -10.07 5.39 -17.64
CA GLU A 45 -10.08 3.95 -17.36
C GLU A 45 -11.39 3.53 -16.68
N SER A 46 -11.63 2.23 -16.52
CA SER A 46 -12.77 1.77 -15.72
C SER A 46 -12.27 0.99 -14.52
N ILE A 47 -12.81 1.30 -13.36
CA ILE A 47 -12.39 0.75 -12.08
C ILE A 47 -13.41 -0.30 -11.65
N TRP A 48 -12.92 -1.43 -11.17
CA TRP A 48 -13.72 -2.41 -10.45
C TRP A 48 -13.27 -2.46 -8.99
N SER A 49 -14.19 -2.75 -8.09
CA SER A 49 -13.87 -3.00 -6.68
C SER A 49 -14.75 -4.10 -6.10
N VAL A 50 -14.17 -4.82 -5.15
CA VAL A 50 -14.80 -5.89 -4.36
C VAL A 50 -14.46 -5.65 -2.90
N THR A 51 -15.48 -5.61 -2.05
CA THR A 51 -15.29 -5.69 -0.60
C THR A 51 -15.30 -7.16 -0.20
N LEU A 52 -14.20 -7.65 0.36
CA LEU A 52 -14.08 -9.01 0.84
C LEU A 52 -14.91 -9.22 2.12
N ASP A 53 -15.30 -10.45 2.39
CA ASP A 53 -15.77 -10.81 3.73
C ASP A 53 -14.64 -10.58 4.76
N PRO A 54 -14.97 -10.30 6.04
CA PRO A 54 -13.94 -10.23 7.09
C PRO A 54 -13.16 -11.55 7.16
N VAL A 55 -11.84 -11.47 7.12
CA VAL A 55 -10.94 -12.63 7.19
C VAL A 55 -10.19 -12.62 8.52
N SER A 56 -10.39 -13.66 9.33
CA SER A 56 -9.69 -13.81 10.61
C SER A 56 -8.37 -14.57 10.50
N ASP A 57 -8.30 -15.50 9.54
CA ASP A 57 -7.10 -16.26 9.23
C ASP A 57 -6.02 -15.35 8.65
N GLU A 58 -4.76 -15.58 9.03
CA GLU A 58 -3.66 -14.69 8.68
C GLU A 58 -3.09 -14.92 7.28
N GLY A 59 -3.41 -16.06 6.64
CA GLY A 59 -2.83 -16.47 5.36
C GLY A 59 -1.49 -17.24 5.50
N PRO A 60 -0.68 -17.30 4.43
CA PRO A 60 -0.85 -16.60 3.15
C PRO A 60 -2.01 -17.14 2.32
N PHE A 61 -2.64 -16.23 1.58
CA PHE A 61 -3.65 -16.53 0.56
C PHE A 61 -3.18 -16.07 -0.82
N ASP A 62 -3.70 -16.73 -1.84
CA ASP A 62 -3.67 -16.24 -3.21
C ASP A 62 -5.03 -15.62 -3.56
N ILE A 63 -4.98 -14.45 -4.21
CA ILE A 63 -6.15 -13.78 -4.78
C ILE A 63 -6.06 -13.91 -6.30
N HIS A 64 -7.06 -14.55 -6.89
CA HIS A 64 -7.16 -14.69 -8.33
C HIS A 64 -8.24 -13.74 -8.86
N VAL A 65 -7.89 -12.91 -9.82
CA VAL A 65 -8.81 -12.00 -10.50
C VAL A 65 -8.87 -12.39 -11.97
N SER A 66 -10.08 -12.45 -12.52
CA SER A 66 -10.28 -12.70 -13.94
C SER A 66 -11.36 -11.77 -14.50
N GLN A 67 -11.15 -11.24 -15.71
CA GLN A 67 -12.11 -10.40 -16.41
C GLN A 67 -12.21 -10.79 -17.88
N SER A 68 -13.44 -10.91 -18.39
CA SER A 68 -13.69 -11.10 -19.82
C SER A 68 -13.50 -9.78 -20.57
N LEU A 69 -12.65 -9.78 -21.60
CA LEU A 69 -12.33 -8.60 -22.40
C LEU A 69 -13.26 -8.44 -23.62
N PRO A 70 -13.37 -7.24 -24.23
CA PRO A 70 -14.22 -7.00 -25.40
C PRO A 70 -13.89 -7.87 -26.62
N ASN A 71 -12.64 -8.28 -26.79
CA ASN A 71 -12.17 -9.15 -27.87
C ASN A 71 -12.47 -10.65 -27.63
N GLY A 72 -13.20 -10.99 -26.57
CA GLY A 72 -13.57 -12.36 -26.23
C GLY A 72 -12.48 -13.15 -25.48
N THR A 73 -11.34 -12.54 -25.15
CA THR A 73 -10.31 -13.20 -24.34
C THR A 73 -10.58 -13.02 -22.84
N LEU A 74 -9.93 -13.84 -22.01
CA LEU A 74 -9.96 -13.75 -20.55
C LEU A 74 -8.62 -13.18 -20.07
N SER A 75 -8.66 -12.05 -19.38
CA SER A 75 -7.50 -11.55 -18.63
C SER A 75 -7.52 -12.14 -17.23
N THR A 76 -6.37 -12.59 -16.73
CA THR A 76 -6.23 -13.18 -15.40
C THR A 76 -5.00 -12.61 -14.69
N ILE A 77 -5.16 -12.26 -13.41
CA ILE A 77 -4.10 -11.81 -12.51
C ILE A 77 -4.15 -12.67 -11.26
N THR A 78 -3.00 -13.10 -10.77
CA THR A 78 -2.89 -13.73 -9.45
C THR A 78 -1.98 -12.89 -8.57
N ILE A 79 -2.46 -12.55 -7.39
CA ILE A 79 -1.70 -11.89 -6.33
C ILE A 79 -1.38 -12.96 -5.30
N HIS A 80 -0.09 -13.28 -5.17
CA HIS A 80 0.40 -14.30 -4.26
C HIS A 80 0.79 -13.72 -2.90
N ASP A 81 0.88 -14.59 -1.89
CA ASP A 81 1.42 -14.25 -0.57
C ASP A 81 0.73 -13.01 0.05
N VAL A 82 -0.60 -13.06 0.09
CA VAL A 82 -1.43 -12.06 0.75
C VAL A 82 -1.69 -12.49 2.19
N LEU A 83 -1.19 -11.71 3.14
CA LEU A 83 -1.49 -11.89 4.56
C LEU A 83 -2.66 -11.01 4.99
N PHE A 84 -3.39 -11.42 6.03
CA PHE A 84 -4.37 -10.58 6.71
C PHE A 84 -3.86 -10.21 8.10
N GLY A 85 -3.75 -8.91 8.36
CA GLY A 85 -3.12 -8.36 9.55
C GLY A 85 -3.49 -6.91 9.78
N ASP A 86 -2.60 -6.15 10.40
CA ASP A 86 -2.77 -4.72 10.62
C ASP A 86 -1.88 -3.93 9.65
N VAL A 87 -2.43 -2.88 9.01
CA VAL A 87 -1.74 -2.07 8.01
C VAL A 87 -1.48 -0.68 8.58
N TRP A 88 -0.24 -0.21 8.48
CA TRP A 88 0.19 1.09 8.99
C TRP A 88 0.76 1.93 7.86
N VAL A 89 0.23 3.15 7.73
CA VAL A 89 0.74 4.17 6.82
C VAL A 89 1.63 5.12 7.61
N CYS A 90 2.90 5.16 7.24
CA CYS A 90 3.95 5.95 7.87
C CYS A 90 4.28 7.15 6.97
N SER A 91 3.64 8.27 7.27
CA SER A 91 3.77 9.53 6.51
C SER A 91 4.30 10.67 7.38
N GLY A 92 4.58 11.81 6.76
CA GLY A 92 5.13 13.00 7.39
C GLY A 92 6.43 13.46 6.72
N GLN A 93 7.29 14.13 7.48
CA GLN A 93 8.52 14.75 6.96
C GLN A 93 9.80 13.99 7.34
N SER A 94 10.95 14.68 7.38
CA SER A 94 12.30 14.12 7.48
C SER A 94 12.51 13.13 8.63
N ASN A 95 11.93 13.39 9.81
CA ASN A 95 12.06 12.46 10.95
C ASN A 95 11.33 11.14 10.73
N MET A 96 10.24 11.13 9.96
CA MET A 96 9.61 9.88 9.51
C MET A 96 10.38 9.31 8.31
N GLN A 97 10.90 10.14 7.41
CA GLN A 97 11.65 9.71 6.22
C GLN A 97 13.01 9.07 6.55
N PHE A 98 13.58 9.39 7.72
CA PHE A 98 14.84 8.84 8.18
C PHE A 98 14.85 7.30 8.11
N THR A 99 15.73 6.73 7.29
CA THR A 99 15.71 5.30 6.93
C THR A 99 16.44 4.43 7.94
N VAL A 100 16.12 3.13 7.94
CA VAL A 100 16.77 2.15 8.85
C VAL A 100 18.29 2.09 8.64
N SER A 101 18.80 2.31 7.42
CA SER A 101 20.23 2.38 7.12
C SER A 101 20.98 3.48 7.89
N MET A 102 20.27 4.55 8.28
CA MET A 102 20.86 5.75 8.88
C MET A 102 20.82 5.75 10.41
N MET A 103 20.02 4.87 11.03
CA MET A 103 19.85 4.87 12.48
C MET A 103 21.04 4.26 13.22
N PHE A 104 21.15 4.56 14.52
CA PHE A 104 22.05 3.82 15.40
C PHE A 104 21.68 2.34 15.43
N ASN A 105 22.69 1.47 15.46
CA ASN A 105 22.56 0.01 15.39
C ASN A 105 21.87 -0.52 14.11
N ALA A 106 21.89 0.24 13.02
CA ALA A 106 21.35 -0.17 11.72
C ALA A 106 21.82 -1.58 11.29
N THR A 107 23.11 -1.89 11.45
CA THR A 107 23.69 -3.18 11.04
C THR A 107 22.99 -4.38 11.68
N GLU A 108 22.81 -4.36 13.00
CA GLU A 108 22.16 -5.45 13.74
C GLU A 108 20.68 -5.55 13.39
N GLU A 109 19.99 -4.42 13.34
CA GLU A 109 18.56 -4.38 13.01
C GLU A 109 18.30 -4.91 11.59
N ILE A 110 19.11 -4.51 10.62
CA ILE A 110 19.01 -4.96 9.22
C ILE A 110 19.30 -6.46 9.12
N GLN A 111 20.34 -6.96 9.79
CA GLN A 111 20.65 -8.40 9.78
C GLN A 111 19.52 -9.24 10.36
N ASN A 112 18.88 -8.77 11.41
CA ASN A 112 17.79 -9.47 12.10
C ASN A 112 16.44 -9.34 11.38
N ALA A 113 16.29 -8.47 10.38
CA ALA A 113 15.03 -8.22 9.69
C ALA A 113 14.39 -9.49 9.09
N GLY A 114 15.20 -10.44 8.65
CA GLY A 114 14.73 -11.72 8.08
C GLY A 114 13.97 -12.61 9.07
N ASN A 115 14.08 -12.34 10.38
CA ASN A 115 13.35 -13.08 11.41
C ASN A 115 11.85 -12.73 11.46
N PHE A 116 11.43 -11.67 10.74
CA PHE A 116 10.07 -11.14 10.76
C PHE A 116 9.31 -11.45 9.47
N SER A 117 9.23 -12.74 9.12
CA SER A 117 8.68 -13.22 7.84
C SER A 117 7.20 -12.92 7.60
N LYS A 118 6.46 -12.42 8.60
CA LYS A 118 5.06 -11.94 8.47
C LYS A 118 4.94 -10.41 8.38
N ILE A 119 6.05 -9.68 8.40
CA ILE A 119 6.04 -8.25 8.10
C ILE A 119 6.21 -8.07 6.58
N ARG A 120 5.40 -7.18 6.00
CA ARG A 120 5.49 -6.77 4.60
C ARG A 120 5.75 -5.27 4.52
N LEU A 121 6.69 -4.89 3.67
CA LEU A 121 7.17 -3.52 3.52
C LEU A 121 6.79 -2.99 2.14
N PHE A 122 6.41 -1.73 2.08
CA PHE A 122 6.14 -0.99 0.85
C PHE A 122 6.68 0.43 1.00
N THR A 123 7.29 0.97 -0.06
CA THR A 123 7.77 2.36 -0.09
C THR A 123 7.36 3.03 -1.38
N ALA A 124 6.56 4.08 -1.26
CA ALA A 124 6.20 4.93 -2.40
C ALA A 124 7.39 5.79 -2.84
N SER A 125 7.50 6.07 -4.15
CA SER A 125 8.45 7.07 -4.64
C SER A 125 7.96 8.49 -4.32
N LEU A 126 8.91 9.41 -4.21
CA LEU A 126 8.63 10.83 -3.96
C LEU A 126 8.26 11.54 -5.26
N MET A 127 7.03 11.31 -5.72
CA MET A 127 6.49 11.88 -6.95
C MET A 127 5.28 12.75 -6.62
N PRO A 128 5.34 14.07 -6.86
CA PRO A 128 4.22 14.95 -6.55
C PRO A 128 3.19 14.90 -7.68
N SER A 129 1.93 15.22 -7.35
CA SER A 129 0.90 15.46 -8.34
C SER A 129 0.09 16.70 -7.96
N ALA A 130 -0.17 17.58 -8.94
CA ALA A 130 -1.02 18.75 -8.75
C ALA A 130 -2.52 18.38 -8.63
N SER A 131 -2.87 17.15 -8.96
CA SER A 131 -4.24 16.64 -8.85
C SER A 131 -4.27 15.22 -8.28
N PRO A 132 -5.37 14.80 -7.65
CA PRO A 132 -5.51 13.43 -7.16
C PRO A 132 -5.29 12.42 -8.30
N VAL A 133 -4.50 11.39 -8.01
CA VAL A 133 -4.22 10.27 -8.92
C VAL A 133 -4.74 8.98 -8.30
N GLU A 134 -5.23 8.05 -9.14
CA GLU A 134 -5.76 6.77 -8.67
C GLU A 134 -4.65 5.79 -8.26
N GLU A 135 -3.49 5.87 -8.93
CA GLU A 135 -2.30 5.07 -8.61
C GLU A 135 -1.08 5.93 -8.31
N LEU A 136 -0.18 5.37 -7.52
CA LEU A 136 1.11 5.99 -7.22
C LEU A 136 1.92 6.17 -8.50
N LEU A 137 2.46 7.36 -8.71
CA LEU A 137 3.29 7.70 -9.87
C LEU A 137 4.69 7.04 -9.83
N GLY A 138 5.06 6.40 -8.72
CA GLY A 138 6.29 5.64 -8.60
C GLY A 138 6.33 4.82 -7.32
N ILE A 139 7.05 3.70 -7.36
CA ILE A 139 7.26 2.79 -6.24
C ILE A 139 8.75 2.50 -6.10
N ASN A 140 9.33 2.80 -4.93
CA ASN A 140 10.73 2.48 -4.62
C ASN A 140 10.89 1.04 -4.11
N LEU A 141 9.88 0.54 -3.37
CA LEU A 141 9.83 -0.83 -2.88
C LEU A 141 8.41 -1.36 -3.04
N ASN A 142 8.23 -2.31 -3.97
CA ASN A 142 7.01 -3.11 -4.05
C ASN A 142 6.83 -3.91 -2.77
N TRP A 143 5.58 -4.32 -2.49
CA TRP A 143 5.27 -5.16 -1.34
C TRP A 143 6.22 -6.34 -1.22
N SER A 144 7.08 -6.31 -0.19
CA SER A 144 8.17 -7.28 -0.03
C SER A 144 8.19 -7.84 1.39
N VAL A 145 8.63 -9.08 1.54
CA VAL A 145 8.89 -9.69 2.85
C VAL A 145 10.05 -8.98 3.53
N ALA A 146 9.92 -8.68 4.82
CA ALA A 146 11.00 -8.10 5.61
C ALA A 146 12.26 -8.98 5.54
N SER A 147 13.38 -8.34 5.22
CA SER A 147 14.68 -8.97 5.00
C SER A 147 15.77 -7.89 5.10
N PRO A 148 17.05 -8.29 5.24
CA PRO A 148 18.14 -7.32 5.24
C PRO A 148 18.12 -6.39 4.02
N GLN A 149 17.78 -6.92 2.85
CA GLN A 149 17.71 -6.15 1.61
C GLN A 149 16.52 -5.17 1.60
N THR A 150 15.36 -5.58 2.13
CA THR A 150 14.12 -4.77 2.08
C THR A 150 13.97 -3.78 3.23
N VAL A 151 14.74 -3.95 4.29
CA VAL A 151 14.83 -3.01 5.42
C VAL A 151 16.02 -2.06 5.24
N GLY A 152 17.17 -2.56 4.82
CA GLY A 152 18.44 -1.83 4.81
C GLY A 152 18.78 -1.07 3.52
N GLY A 153 17.81 -0.81 2.64
CA GLY A 153 18.03 -0.15 1.35
C GLY A 153 18.50 1.31 1.43
N PRO A 154 18.39 2.07 0.32
CA PRO A 154 19.04 3.38 0.19
C PRO A 154 18.57 4.42 1.20
N ASP A 155 19.47 5.34 1.57
CA ASP A 155 19.14 6.45 2.46
C ASP A 155 18.00 7.33 1.91
N TRP A 156 17.14 7.81 2.81
CA TRP A 156 16.01 8.73 2.59
C TRP A 156 14.87 8.27 1.66
N ASN A 157 15.08 7.24 0.85
CA ASN A 157 14.13 6.82 -0.18
C ASN A 157 13.64 5.38 0.03
N TYR A 158 13.77 4.87 1.24
CA TYR A 158 13.45 3.49 1.59
C TYR A 158 12.68 3.39 2.92
N MET A 159 12.64 2.19 3.51
CA MET A 159 11.85 1.97 4.72
C MET A 159 12.34 2.87 5.87
N SER A 160 11.39 3.63 6.42
CA SER A 160 11.56 4.48 7.60
C SER A 160 12.00 3.66 8.81
N ALA A 161 13.02 4.15 9.53
CA ALA A 161 13.49 3.58 10.79
C ALA A 161 12.37 3.54 11.84
N VAL A 162 11.65 4.65 12.00
CA VAL A 162 10.55 4.75 12.97
C VAL A 162 9.43 3.78 12.61
N CYS A 163 9.05 3.74 11.33
CA CYS A 163 8.00 2.83 10.85
C CYS A 163 8.37 1.36 11.07
N TRP A 164 9.60 0.98 10.70
CA TRP A 164 10.10 -0.38 10.87
C TRP A 164 10.14 -0.80 12.33
N LEU A 165 10.77 0.00 13.20
CA LEU A 165 10.89 -0.31 14.63
C LEU A 165 9.51 -0.43 15.28
N TYR A 166 8.60 0.50 14.97
CA TYR A 166 7.22 0.44 15.43
C TYR A 166 6.54 -0.87 14.99
N GLY A 167 6.54 -1.16 13.69
CA GLY A 167 5.90 -2.35 13.15
C GLY A 167 6.47 -3.64 13.69
N ARG A 168 7.80 -3.73 13.85
CA ARG A 168 8.49 -4.86 14.46
C ARG A 168 8.06 -5.04 15.92
N MET A 169 8.05 -3.97 16.70
CA MET A 169 7.65 -4.02 18.12
C MET A 169 6.19 -4.45 18.27
N ILE A 170 5.28 -3.90 17.45
CA ILE A 170 3.85 -4.28 17.48
C ILE A 170 3.67 -5.73 17.04
N HIS A 171 4.35 -6.17 15.98
CA HIS A 171 4.33 -7.56 15.55
C HIS A 171 4.70 -8.51 16.70
N GLN A 172 5.78 -8.21 17.44
CA GLN A 172 6.22 -9.00 18.59
C GLN A 172 5.24 -8.94 19.76
N ALA A 173 4.71 -7.75 20.07
CA ALA A 173 3.75 -7.55 21.16
C ALA A 173 2.39 -8.23 20.91
N LEU A 174 2.08 -8.53 19.65
CA LEU A 174 0.86 -9.21 19.22
C LEU A 174 1.13 -10.66 18.77
N ASP A 175 2.08 -11.33 19.41
CA ASP A 175 2.41 -12.75 19.22
C ASP A 175 2.67 -13.14 17.75
N GLY A 176 3.34 -12.26 17.01
CA GLY A 176 3.74 -12.51 15.63
C GLY A 176 2.65 -12.22 14.59
N ARG A 177 1.66 -11.39 14.91
CA ARG A 177 0.61 -10.95 13.96
C ARG A 177 1.20 -10.32 12.69
N PRO A 178 0.67 -10.61 11.47
CA PRO A 178 1.13 -9.94 10.26
C PRO A 178 0.98 -8.42 10.31
N ILE A 179 2.00 -7.70 9.86
CA ILE A 179 2.02 -6.23 9.81
C ILE A 179 2.41 -5.77 8.41
N GLY A 180 1.60 -4.90 7.81
CA GLY A 180 1.93 -4.19 6.58
C GLY A 180 2.41 -2.78 6.91
N LEU A 181 3.61 -2.41 6.45
CA LEU A 181 4.18 -1.08 6.65
C LEU A 181 4.31 -0.37 5.31
N ILE A 182 3.67 0.80 5.19
CA ILE A 182 3.68 1.62 3.98
C ILE A 182 4.40 2.93 4.30
N ALA A 183 5.60 3.11 3.77
CA ALA A 183 6.35 4.35 3.90
C ALA A 183 5.98 5.32 2.76
N THR A 184 5.50 6.51 3.15
CA THR A 184 5.10 7.59 2.22
C THR A 184 5.66 8.96 2.61
N SER A 185 6.54 9.03 3.61
CA SER A 185 7.07 10.28 4.15
C SER A 185 8.02 11.02 3.20
N TRP A 186 7.95 12.36 3.21
CA TRP A 186 8.74 13.25 2.36
C TRP A 186 9.32 14.42 3.16
N GLY A 187 10.63 14.41 3.37
CA GLY A 187 11.34 15.44 4.13
C GLY A 187 11.37 16.81 3.45
N GLY A 188 11.36 17.86 4.27
CA GLY A 188 11.35 19.25 3.80
C GLY A 188 10.01 19.72 3.25
N THR A 189 8.96 18.88 3.28
CA THR A 189 7.61 19.29 2.89
C THR A 189 6.88 19.91 4.08
N PRO A 190 6.34 21.13 3.94
CA PRO A 190 5.48 21.72 4.95
C PRO A 190 4.05 21.14 4.84
N ILE A 191 3.19 21.42 5.82
CA ILE A 191 1.87 20.76 5.94
C ILE A 191 0.95 21.06 4.75
N GLU A 192 1.12 22.21 4.12
CA GLU A 192 0.32 22.69 2.99
C GLU A 192 0.43 21.75 1.77
N PHE A 193 1.55 21.04 1.61
CA PHE A 193 1.73 20.03 0.56
C PHE A 193 0.89 18.76 0.80
N TRP A 194 0.40 18.57 2.03
CA TRP A 194 -0.41 17.41 2.43
C TRP A 194 -1.88 17.78 2.62
N MET A 195 -2.24 19.04 2.40
CA MET A 195 -3.60 19.54 2.54
C MET A 195 -4.36 19.40 1.22
N PRO A 196 -5.66 19.06 1.25
CA PRO A 196 -6.50 19.14 0.07
C PRO A 196 -6.52 20.58 -0.49
N PRO A 197 -6.53 20.79 -1.81
CA PRO A 197 -6.56 22.13 -2.40
C PRO A 197 -7.70 23.00 -1.87
N LYS A 198 -8.86 22.38 -1.59
CA LYS A 198 -10.02 23.07 -1.01
C LYS A 198 -9.73 23.68 0.37
N ALA A 199 -8.94 23.01 1.21
CA ALA A 199 -8.59 23.50 2.53
C ALA A 199 -7.69 24.74 2.45
N LEU A 200 -6.72 24.77 1.52
CA LEU A 200 -5.86 25.93 1.29
C LEU A 200 -6.66 27.14 0.77
N GLN A 201 -7.58 26.90 -0.16
CA GLN A 201 -8.50 27.93 -0.68
C GLN A 201 -9.34 28.56 0.44
N ASP A 202 -9.88 27.74 1.34
CA ASP A 202 -10.70 28.23 2.46
C ASP A 202 -9.89 29.08 3.46
N CYS A 203 -8.57 28.89 3.52
CA CYS A 203 -7.65 29.68 4.33
C CYS A 203 -7.11 30.94 3.63
N ASN A 204 -7.48 31.22 2.37
CA ASN A 204 -6.90 32.27 1.52
C ASN A 204 -5.36 32.18 1.44
N ASP A 205 -4.78 30.99 1.57
CA ASP A 205 -3.35 30.80 1.42
C ASP A 205 -3.01 30.63 -0.06
N THR A 206 -2.27 31.59 -0.61
CA THR A 206 -1.79 31.61 -2.01
C THR A 206 -0.29 31.34 -2.12
N THR A 207 0.37 30.98 -1.02
CA THR A 207 1.82 30.75 -0.95
C THR A 207 2.24 29.59 -1.84
N TYR A 208 1.38 28.58 -1.95
CA TYR A 208 1.63 27.38 -2.74
C TYR A 208 0.60 27.27 -3.87
N ASN A 209 1.02 27.61 -5.09
CA ASN A 209 0.20 27.47 -6.29
C ASN A 209 0.38 26.05 -6.87
N PHE A 210 -0.48 25.13 -6.44
CA PHE A 210 -0.64 23.82 -7.07
C PHE A 210 -1.81 23.82 -8.04
#